data_AF-A0A1F9LEZ7-F1
#
_entry.id   AF-A0A1F9LEZ7-F1
#
_cell.length_a   1.000
_cell.length_b   1.000
_cell.length_c   1.000
_cell.angle_alpha   90.00
_cell.angle_beta   90.00
_cell.angle_gamma   90.00
#
_symmetry.space_group_name_H-M   'P 1'
#
loop_
_entity.id
_entity.type
_entity.pdbx_description
1 polymer ?
#
loop_
_entity_poly.entity_id
_entity_poly.type
_entity_poly.pdbx_seq_one_letter_code
_entity_poly.pdbx_strand_id
1 'polypeptide(L)'
;MTIKEKFRIFRRRSMDTSTLVMIAISLIFLAVVYWKTPESAAKGLQASTALVLEIMPRMIAAFIIAGLIQVIIPEELIARWMGEGSGFKGIFIGIAFGTVTPGGPMTHFPIIASFYKMGMAIGPLVAYLTAWALLGVQRVIMWELPFLGPRIVFIRILASILFPFLAGWFSELLWKKLVL
;
A
#
# COMPACT_ATOMS: atom_id res chain seq x y z
N MET A 1 -11.56 -21.51 10.27
CA MET A 1 -11.59 -21.45 8.79
C MET A 1 -10.28 -22.03 8.25
N THR A 2 -10.35 -23.00 7.35
CA THR A 2 -9.19 -23.82 6.98
C THR A 2 -8.36 -23.16 5.87
N ILE A 3 -7.04 -23.37 5.82
CA ILE A 3 -6.14 -22.76 4.80
C ILE A 3 -6.63 -23.03 3.36
N LYS A 4 -7.21 -24.21 3.10
CA LYS A 4 -7.84 -24.56 1.81
C LYS A 4 -9.01 -23.65 1.43
N GLU A 5 -9.80 -23.18 2.40
CA GLU A 5 -10.92 -22.27 2.14
C GLU A 5 -10.45 -20.84 1.83
N LYS A 6 -9.41 -20.35 2.54
CA LYS A 6 -8.75 -19.06 2.20
C LYS A 6 -8.23 -19.08 0.76
N PHE A 7 -7.59 -20.19 0.34
CA PHE A 7 -7.08 -20.36 -1.02
C PHE A 7 -8.20 -20.41 -2.09
N ARG A 8 -9.33 -21.04 -1.78
CA ARG A 8 -10.49 -21.14 -2.69
C ARG A 8 -11.16 -19.78 -2.92
N ILE A 9 -11.28 -18.96 -1.88
CA ILE A 9 -11.85 -17.60 -1.97
C ILE A 9 -10.89 -16.68 -2.74
N PHE A 10 -9.58 -16.79 -2.50
CA PHE A 10 -8.56 -16.05 -3.25
C PHE A 10 -8.63 -16.33 -4.76
N ARG A 11 -8.77 -17.61 -5.15
CA ARG A 11 -8.87 -18.02 -6.57
C ARG A 11 -10.12 -17.49 -7.28
N ARG A 12 -11.25 -17.33 -6.58
CA ARG A 12 -12.51 -16.84 -7.19
C ARG A 12 -12.54 -15.32 -7.43
N ARG A 13 -11.58 -14.59 -6.83
CA ARG A 13 -11.36 -13.13 -6.99
C ARG A 13 -9.99 -12.80 -7.62
N SER A 14 -9.24 -13.79 -8.15
CA SER A 14 -7.82 -13.60 -8.49
C SER A 14 -7.55 -12.83 -9.79
N MET A 15 -8.61 -12.46 -10.53
CA MET A 15 -8.53 -11.44 -11.56
C MET A 15 -9.66 -10.46 -11.26
N ASP A 16 -9.31 -9.41 -10.52
CA ASP A 16 -10.18 -8.25 -10.44
C ASP A 16 -10.30 -7.63 -11.85
N THR A 17 -11.38 -6.89 -12.09
CA THR A 17 -11.61 -6.22 -13.37
C THR A 17 -10.40 -5.36 -13.76
N SER A 18 -9.71 -4.76 -12.78
CA SER A 18 -8.45 -4.04 -12.95
C SER A 18 -7.34 -4.89 -13.58
N THR A 19 -7.09 -6.10 -13.09
CA THR A 19 -6.06 -7.00 -13.64
C THR A 19 -6.38 -7.36 -15.09
N LEU A 20 -7.65 -7.67 -15.39
CA LEU A 20 -8.06 -7.98 -16.77
C LEU A 20 -7.86 -6.78 -17.70
N VAL A 21 -8.25 -5.59 -17.26
CA VAL A 21 -8.07 -4.35 -18.01
C VAL A 21 -6.59 -4.06 -18.25
N MET A 22 -5.74 -4.20 -17.23
CA MET A 22 -4.30 -3.98 -17.37
C MET A 22 -3.64 -4.98 -18.33
N ILE A 23 -4.01 -6.26 -18.26
CA ILE A 23 -3.52 -7.28 -19.19
C ILE A 23 -3.96 -6.95 -20.62
N ALA A 24 -5.23 -6.60 -20.82
CA ALA A 24 -5.75 -6.24 -22.14
C ALA A 24 -5.01 -5.03 -22.73
N ILE A 25 -4.82 -3.97 -21.95
CA ILE A 25 -4.05 -2.79 -22.37
C ILE A 25 -2.62 -3.18 -22.73
N SER A 26 -1.94 -3.94 -21.88
CA SER A 26 -0.55 -4.39 -22.14
C SER A 26 -0.44 -5.19 -23.44
N LEU A 27 -1.38 -6.11 -23.69
CA LEU A 27 -1.42 -6.91 -24.92
C LEU A 27 -1.71 -6.06 -26.16
N ILE A 28 -2.60 -5.07 -26.06
CA ILE A 28 -2.87 -4.12 -27.16
C ILE A 28 -1.62 -3.31 -27.47
N PHE A 29 -0.93 -2.77 -26.45
CA PHE A 29 0.32 -2.03 -26.65
C PHE A 29 1.38 -2.91 -27.31
N LEU A 30 1.55 -4.15 -26.85
CA LEU A 30 2.48 -5.09 -27.46
C LEU A 30 2.13 -5.38 -28.93
N ALA A 31 0.85 -5.62 -29.23
CA ALA A 31 0.39 -5.88 -30.60
C ALA A 31 0.63 -4.68 -31.52
N VAL A 32 0.31 -3.46 -31.06
CA VAL A 32 0.54 -2.22 -31.82
C VAL A 32 2.02 -1.99 -32.09
N VAL A 33 2.89 -2.18 -31.09
CA VAL A 33 4.33 -2.02 -31.24
C VAL A 33 4.90 -3.10 -32.16
N TYR A 34 4.43 -4.35 -32.02
CA TYR A 34 4.85 -5.46 -32.89
C TYR A 34 4.47 -5.20 -34.36
N TRP A 35 3.28 -4.65 -34.63
CA TRP A 35 2.84 -4.32 -35.99
C TRP A 35 3.62 -3.17 -36.61
N LYS A 36 4.05 -2.18 -35.83
CA LYS A 36 4.84 -1.04 -36.35
C LYS A 36 6.33 -1.35 -36.47
N THR A 37 6.91 -2.03 -35.49
CA THR A 37 8.37 -2.26 -35.41
C THR A 37 8.67 -3.48 -34.54
N PRO A 38 8.79 -4.69 -35.14
CA PRO A 38 9.03 -5.94 -34.40
C PRO A 38 10.28 -5.91 -33.51
N GLU A 39 11.35 -5.25 -33.96
CA GLU A 39 12.59 -5.10 -33.18
C GLU A 39 12.38 -4.29 -31.88
N SER A 40 11.51 -3.28 -31.92
CA SER A 40 11.16 -2.47 -30.74
C SER A 40 10.29 -3.26 -29.76
N ALA A 41 9.42 -4.15 -30.25
CA ALA A 41 8.65 -5.05 -29.40
C ALA A 41 9.55 -6.01 -28.62
N ALA A 42 10.57 -6.57 -29.28
CA ALA A 42 11.57 -7.44 -28.62
C ALA A 42 12.35 -6.70 -27.53
N LYS A 43 12.83 -5.47 -27.82
CA LYS A 43 13.50 -4.62 -26.82
C LYS A 43 12.58 -4.30 -25.64
N GLY A 44 11.31 -4.00 -25.90
CA GLY A 44 10.31 -3.76 -24.84
C GLY A 44 10.07 -4.97 -23.94
N LEU A 45 10.00 -6.18 -24.51
CA LEU A 45 9.86 -7.42 -23.74
C LEU A 45 11.13 -7.74 -22.92
N GLN A 46 12.31 -7.50 -23.46
CA GLN A 46 13.57 -7.64 -22.72
C GLN A 46 13.64 -6.69 -21.52
N ALA A 47 13.30 -5.40 -21.72
CA ALA A 47 13.24 -4.43 -20.65
C ALA A 47 12.20 -4.82 -19.58
N SER A 48 11.02 -5.30 -20.02
CA SER A 48 9.97 -5.79 -19.12
C SER A 48 10.44 -6.99 -18.30
N THR A 49 11.16 -7.93 -18.93
CA THR A 49 11.70 -9.13 -18.26
C THR A 49 12.75 -8.75 -17.21
N ALA A 50 13.64 -7.80 -17.54
CA ALA A 50 14.61 -7.28 -16.59
C ALA A 50 13.92 -6.66 -15.36
N LEU A 51 12.88 -5.84 -15.57
CA LEU A 51 12.09 -5.26 -14.48
C LEU A 51 11.42 -6.33 -13.61
N VAL A 52 10.84 -7.37 -14.23
CA VAL A 52 10.21 -8.48 -13.50
C VAL A 52 11.25 -9.18 -12.61
N LEU A 53 12.43 -9.52 -13.16
CA LEU A 53 13.50 -10.17 -12.40
C LEU A 53 14.03 -9.28 -11.27
N GLU A 54 14.06 -7.96 -11.46
CA GLU A 54 14.51 -7.01 -10.45
C GLU A 54 13.49 -6.83 -9.31
N ILE A 55 12.19 -6.81 -9.63
CA ILE A 55 11.12 -6.46 -8.68
C ILE A 55 10.56 -7.69 -7.97
N MET A 56 10.44 -8.83 -8.65
CA MET A 56 9.80 -10.04 -8.12
C MET A 56 10.41 -10.53 -6.79
N PRO A 57 11.74 -10.60 -6.61
CA PRO A 57 12.33 -11.02 -5.33
C PRO A 57 11.94 -10.09 -4.17
N ARG A 58 11.92 -8.77 -4.42
CA ARG A 58 11.51 -7.76 -3.43
C ARG A 58 10.04 -7.90 -3.05
N MET A 59 9.18 -8.20 -4.03
CA MET A 59 7.76 -8.46 -3.79
C MET A 59 7.52 -9.74 -2.97
N ILE A 60 8.22 -10.83 -3.30
CA ILE A 60 8.12 -12.09 -2.53
C ILE A 60 8.50 -11.84 -1.07
N ALA A 61 9.62 -11.15 -0.82
CA ALA A 61 10.04 -10.80 0.53
C ALA A 61 8.99 -9.93 1.25
N ALA A 62 8.44 -8.92 0.57
CA ALA A 62 7.39 -8.06 1.13
C ALA A 62 6.12 -8.84 1.51
N PHE A 63 5.68 -9.78 0.69
CA PHE A 63 4.53 -10.62 0.99
C PHE A 63 4.77 -11.58 2.15
N ILE A 64 5.98 -12.13 2.27
CA ILE A 64 6.36 -12.94 3.43
C ILE A 64 6.28 -12.08 4.70
N ILE A 65 6.87 -10.89 4.70
CA ILE A 65 6.80 -9.96 5.84
C ILE A 65 5.36 -9.63 6.19
N ALA A 66 4.51 -9.29 5.22
CA ALA A 66 3.10 -8.99 5.45
C ALA A 66 2.30 -10.20 6.00
N GLY A 67 2.67 -11.41 5.60
CA GLY A 67 2.14 -12.65 6.17
C GLY A 67 2.59 -12.88 7.62
N LEU A 68 3.88 -12.66 7.89
CA LEU A 68 4.46 -12.81 9.23
C LEU A 68 3.95 -11.74 10.22
N ILE A 69 3.67 -10.53 9.74
CA ILE A 69 3.07 -9.46 10.57
C ILE A 69 1.75 -9.92 11.21
N GLN A 70 0.93 -10.72 10.51
CA GLN A 70 -0.31 -11.29 11.06
C GLN A 70 -0.08 -12.25 12.22
N VAL A 71 1.11 -12.86 12.30
CA VAL A 71 1.47 -13.81 13.34
C VAL A 71 2.20 -13.10 14.48
N ILE A 72 3.01 -12.09 14.16
CA ILE A 72 3.84 -11.35 15.12
C ILE A 72 3.01 -10.33 15.89
N ILE A 73 2.05 -9.65 15.24
CA ILE A 73 1.21 -8.65 15.88
C ILE A 73 -0.11 -9.32 16.28
N PRO A 74 -0.42 -9.43 17.59
CA PRO A 74 -1.67 -10.02 18.03
C PRO A 74 -2.87 -9.22 17.49
N GLU A 75 -3.87 -9.91 16.94
CA GLU A 75 -5.09 -9.28 16.41
C GLU A 75 -5.77 -8.45 17.50
N GLU A 76 -5.71 -8.89 18.76
CA GLU A 76 -6.27 -8.21 19.93
C GLU A 76 -5.59 -6.84 20.16
N LEU A 77 -4.31 -6.71 19.83
CA LEU A 77 -3.58 -5.46 19.98
C LEU A 77 -4.03 -4.44 18.93
N ILE A 78 -4.18 -4.87 17.67
CA ILE A 78 -4.73 -4.05 16.58
C ILE A 78 -6.14 -3.61 16.94
N ALA A 79 -7.02 -4.55 17.29
CA ALA A 79 -8.41 -4.26 17.62
C ALA A 79 -8.52 -3.32 18.84
N ARG A 80 -7.71 -3.52 19.88
CA ARG A 80 -7.74 -2.68 21.09
C ARG A 80 -7.21 -1.26 20.87
N TRP A 81 -6.17 -1.09 20.04
CA TRP A 81 -5.47 0.19 19.92
C TRP A 81 -5.88 0.99 18.69
N MET A 82 -6.32 0.31 17.63
CA MET A 82 -6.66 0.88 16.33
C MET A 82 -7.96 0.33 15.76
N GLY A 83 -8.74 -0.45 16.52
CA GLY A 83 -10.06 -0.92 16.10
C GLY A 83 -11.16 0.10 16.30
N GLU A 84 -12.40 -0.33 16.13
CA GLU A 84 -13.58 0.52 16.33
C GLU A 84 -13.60 1.09 17.76
N GLY A 85 -13.92 2.38 17.89
CA GLY A 85 -13.90 3.07 19.18
C GLY A 85 -12.52 3.54 19.66
N SER A 86 -11.43 3.24 18.93
CA SER A 86 -10.09 3.75 19.26
C SER A 86 -9.96 5.28 19.14
N GLY A 87 -10.87 5.93 18.41
CA GLY A 87 -10.94 7.39 18.26
C GLY A 87 -9.63 7.99 17.74
N PHE A 88 -9.24 9.15 18.28
CA PHE A 88 -8.01 9.83 17.86
C PHE A 88 -6.75 9.06 18.23
N LYS A 89 -6.78 8.23 19.29
CA LYS A 89 -5.63 7.41 19.67
C LYS A 89 -5.26 6.45 18.55
N GLY A 90 -6.24 5.77 17.96
CA GLY A 90 -6.02 4.89 16.81
C GLY A 90 -5.46 5.63 15.60
N ILE A 91 -5.97 6.84 15.32
CA ILE A 91 -5.49 7.68 14.22
C ILE A 91 -4.01 8.03 14.40
N PHE A 92 -3.60 8.54 15.57
CA PHE A 92 -2.20 8.88 15.82
C PHE A 92 -1.27 7.67 15.74
N ILE A 93 -1.71 6.51 16.20
CA ILE A 93 -0.96 5.26 16.05
C ILE A 93 -0.81 4.90 14.56
N GLY A 94 -1.90 4.99 13.79
CA GLY A 94 -1.88 4.82 12.34
C GLY A 94 -0.87 5.76 11.65
N ILE A 95 -0.89 7.05 12.00
CA ILE A 95 0.07 8.04 11.49
C ILE A 95 1.51 7.62 11.80
N ALA A 96 1.79 7.24 13.05
CA ALA A 96 3.13 6.83 13.47
C ALA A 96 3.60 5.61 12.65
N PHE A 97 2.78 4.57 12.56
CA PHE A 97 3.11 3.38 11.76
C PHE A 97 3.30 3.72 10.27
N GLY A 98 2.43 4.52 9.68
CA GLY A 98 2.53 4.91 8.26
C GLY A 98 3.81 5.69 7.98
N THR A 99 4.18 6.58 8.90
CA THR A 99 5.39 7.43 8.82
C THR A 99 6.67 6.59 8.89
N VAL A 100 6.73 5.57 9.75
CA VAL A 100 7.95 4.78 9.96
C VAL A 100 8.06 3.55 9.06
N THR A 101 6.94 3.03 8.54
CA THR A 101 6.99 1.80 7.73
C THR A 101 7.67 2.09 6.39
N PRO A 102 8.81 1.46 6.08
CA PRO A 102 9.47 1.63 4.80
C PRO A 102 8.81 0.75 3.73
N GLY A 103 8.90 1.19 2.47
CA GLY A 103 8.46 0.40 1.34
C GLY A 103 7.67 1.20 0.32
N GLY A 104 7.35 0.54 -0.79
CA GLY A 104 6.48 1.05 -1.83
C GLY A 104 5.06 0.47 -1.73
N PRO A 105 4.14 0.86 -2.63
CA PRO A 105 2.78 0.32 -2.68
C PRO A 105 2.72 -1.21 -2.50
N MET A 106 3.64 -1.94 -3.13
CA MET A 106 3.70 -3.41 -3.10
C MET A 106 3.88 -4.02 -1.71
N THR A 107 4.41 -3.26 -0.75
CA THR A 107 4.57 -3.69 0.66
C THR A 107 3.41 -3.19 1.52
N HIS A 108 3.00 -1.93 1.34
CA HIS A 108 2.01 -1.30 2.21
C HIS A 108 0.60 -1.86 2.01
N PHE A 109 0.16 -2.08 0.77
CA PHE A 109 -1.20 -2.59 0.51
C PHE A 109 -1.46 -3.98 1.11
N PRO A 110 -0.53 -4.96 1.05
CA PRO A 110 -0.65 -6.21 1.80
C PRO A 110 -0.74 -6.02 3.32
N ILE A 111 0.07 -5.13 3.90
CA ILE A 111 0.07 -4.84 5.35
C ILE A 111 -1.28 -4.24 5.77
N ILE A 112 -1.78 -3.27 5.02
CA ILE A 112 -3.07 -2.62 5.27
C ILE A 112 -4.21 -3.62 5.14
N ALA A 113 -4.21 -4.45 4.09
CA ALA A 113 -5.21 -5.50 3.92
C ALA A 113 -5.19 -6.51 5.08
N SER A 114 -4.02 -6.77 5.65
CA SER A 114 -3.87 -7.56 6.87
C SER A 114 -4.43 -6.84 8.09
N PHE A 115 -4.05 -5.59 8.36
CA PHE A 115 -4.57 -4.81 9.49
C PHE A 115 -6.09 -4.66 9.45
N TYR A 116 -6.65 -4.42 8.26
CA TYR A 116 -8.09 -4.36 8.07
C TYR A 116 -8.78 -5.69 8.44
N LYS A 117 -8.20 -6.82 8.04
CA LYS A 117 -8.72 -8.16 8.42
C LYS A 117 -8.61 -8.42 9.92
N MET A 118 -7.61 -7.84 10.59
CA MET A 118 -7.41 -7.92 12.04
C MET A 118 -8.28 -6.91 12.82
N GLY A 119 -9.22 -6.21 12.16
CA GLY A 119 -10.18 -5.33 12.81
C GLY A 119 -9.72 -3.88 13.01
N MET A 120 -8.70 -3.42 12.27
CA MET A 120 -8.35 -2.00 12.25
C MET A 120 -9.51 -1.16 11.68
N ALA A 121 -9.89 -0.09 12.39
CA ALA A 121 -10.90 0.85 11.95
C ALA A 121 -10.43 1.67 10.74
N ILE A 122 -11.39 2.19 9.97
CA ILE A 122 -11.12 2.95 8.74
C ILE A 122 -10.35 4.24 9.00
N GLY A 123 -10.61 4.95 10.11
CA GLY A 123 -9.86 6.15 10.45
C GLY A 123 -8.36 5.91 10.60
N PRO A 124 -7.92 5.03 11.53
CA PRO A 124 -6.53 4.62 11.68
C PRO A 124 -5.89 4.10 10.39
N LEU A 125 -6.63 3.32 9.60
CA LEU A 125 -6.17 2.74 8.34
C LEU A 125 -5.88 3.81 7.28
N VAL A 126 -6.79 4.77 7.11
CA VAL A 126 -6.61 5.88 6.18
C VAL A 126 -5.50 6.82 6.67
N ALA A 127 -5.43 7.09 7.97
CA ALA A 127 -4.35 7.87 8.56
C ALA A 127 -2.98 7.25 8.30
N TYR A 128 -2.85 5.92 8.43
CA TYR A 128 -1.66 5.17 8.06
C TYR A 128 -1.29 5.36 6.59
N LEU A 129 -2.26 5.16 5.69
CA LEU A 129 -2.05 5.30 4.24
C LEU A 129 -1.56 6.70 3.87
N THR A 130 -2.24 7.73 4.38
CA THR A 130 -1.90 9.13 4.11
C THR A 130 -0.57 9.52 4.74
N ALA A 131 -0.27 9.05 5.95
CA ALA A 131 1.01 9.30 6.60
C ALA A 131 2.17 8.65 5.84
N TRP A 132 2.02 7.41 5.39
CA TRP A 132 3.03 6.79 4.53
C TRP A 132 3.23 7.59 3.23
N ALA A 133 2.14 7.98 2.58
CA ALA A 133 2.20 8.73 1.33
C ALA A 133 2.85 10.11 1.48
N LEU A 134 2.70 10.80 2.62
CA LEU A 134 3.17 12.17 2.82
C LEU A 134 4.44 12.28 3.68
N LEU A 135 4.57 11.46 4.72
CA LEU A 135 5.56 11.65 5.79
C LEU A 135 6.59 10.52 5.89
N GLY A 136 6.55 9.52 5.00
CA GLY A 136 7.42 8.35 5.06
C GLY A 136 8.90 8.69 5.32
N VAL A 137 9.39 8.34 6.51
CA VAL A 137 10.74 8.69 7.01
C VAL A 137 11.83 8.14 6.11
N GLN A 138 11.67 6.89 5.66
CA GLN A 138 12.58 6.28 4.71
C GLN A 138 12.72 7.12 3.44
N ARG A 139 11.60 7.65 2.92
CA ARG A 139 11.61 8.48 1.72
C ARG A 139 12.26 9.83 1.97
N VAL A 140 11.93 10.45 3.09
CA VAL A 140 12.52 11.73 3.50
C VAL A 140 14.03 11.64 3.61
N ILE A 141 14.55 10.63 4.31
CA ILE A 141 15.99 10.50 4.59
C ILE A 141 16.76 10.07 3.34
N MET A 142 16.28 9.05 2.63
CA MET A 142 17.04 8.44 1.53
C MET A 142 16.91 9.20 0.21
N TRP A 143 15.78 9.88 -0.01
CA TRP A 143 15.46 10.48 -1.32
C TRP A 143 15.23 11.98 -1.21
N GLU A 144 14.39 12.45 -0.29
CA GLU A 144 14.02 13.87 -0.35
C GLU A 144 15.15 14.79 0.13
N LEU A 145 15.83 14.44 1.22
CA LEU A 145 16.94 15.25 1.74
C LEU A 145 18.13 15.34 0.75
N PRO A 146 18.62 14.24 0.14
CA PRO A 146 19.76 14.32 -0.77
C PRO A 146 19.44 15.03 -2.09
N PHE A 147 18.19 14.93 -2.58
CA PHE A 147 17.82 15.45 -3.89
C PHE A 147 17.21 16.86 -3.85
N LEU A 148 16.45 17.20 -2.81
CA LEU A 148 15.72 18.48 -2.71
C LEU A 148 16.33 19.43 -1.67
N GLY A 149 17.17 18.91 -0.77
CA GLY A 149 17.76 19.68 0.32
C GLY A 149 16.79 19.96 1.49
N PRO A 150 17.32 20.35 2.66
CA PRO A 150 16.57 20.40 3.90
C PRO A 150 15.47 21.46 3.94
N ARG A 151 15.65 22.60 3.25
CA ARG A 151 14.67 23.70 3.26
C ARG A 151 13.35 23.30 2.60
N ILE A 152 13.41 22.66 1.42
CA ILE A 152 12.23 22.20 0.69
C ILE A 152 11.51 21.10 1.49
N VAL A 153 12.28 20.12 1.98
CA VAL A 153 11.75 19.01 2.79
C VAL A 153 11.02 19.51 4.02
N PHE A 154 11.62 20.47 4.75
CA PHE A 154 11.01 21.03 5.95
C PHE A 154 9.68 21.73 5.66
N ILE A 155 9.64 22.61 4.65
CA ILE A 155 8.42 23.32 4.27
C ILE A 155 7.32 22.33 3.86
N ARG A 156 7.68 21.31 3.07
CA ARG A 156 6.74 20.27 2.62
C ARG A 156 6.17 19.47 3.79
N ILE A 157 7.02 19.03 4.73
CA ILE A 157 6.56 18.29 5.92
C ILE A 157 5.65 19.17 6.75
N LEU A 158 6.04 20.42 7.03
CA LEU A 158 5.23 21.35 7.81
C LEU A 158 3.86 21.61 7.17
N ALA A 159 3.83 21.80 5.85
CA ALA A 159 2.59 21.99 5.10
C ALA A 159 1.70 20.74 5.07
N SER A 160 2.25 19.54 5.28
CA SER A 160 1.53 18.27 5.10
C SER A 160 1.28 17.46 6.37
N ILE A 161 1.88 17.84 7.51
CA ILE A 161 1.86 17.06 8.75
C ILE A 161 0.45 16.81 9.31
N LEU A 162 -0.50 17.71 9.04
CA LEU A 162 -1.89 17.60 9.52
C LEU A 162 -2.77 16.73 8.62
N PHE A 163 -2.43 16.55 7.35
CA PHE A 163 -3.29 15.84 6.40
C PHE A 163 -3.57 14.38 6.79
N PRO A 164 -2.62 13.59 7.32
CA PRO A 164 -2.91 12.24 7.76
C PRO A 164 -3.97 12.17 8.86
N PHE A 165 -3.93 13.11 9.81
CA PHE A 165 -4.93 13.21 10.87
C PHE A 165 -6.30 13.57 10.29
N LEU A 166 -6.35 14.61 9.46
CA LEU A 166 -7.60 15.05 8.84
C LEU A 166 -8.23 13.97 7.96
N ALA A 167 -7.41 13.27 7.16
CA ALA A 167 -7.87 12.18 6.31
C ALA A 167 -8.46 11.02 7.12
N GLY A 168 -7.78 10.58 8.18
CA GLY A 168 -8.27 9.52 9.06
C GLY A 168 -9.51 9.92 9.86
N TRP A 169 -9.56 11.16 10.34
CA TRP A 169 -10.74 11.64 11.07
C TRP A 169 -11.96 11.76 10.15
N PHE A 170 -11.78 12.33 8.96
CA PHE A 170 -12.85 12.50 8.00
C PHE A 170 -13.36 11.16 7.46
N SER A 171 -12.46 10.21 7.19
CA SER A 171 -12.85 8.87 6.74
C SER A 171 -13.67 8.14 7.80
N GLU A 172 -13.32 8.26 9.07
CA GLU A 172 -14.09 7.68 10.19
C GLU A 172 -15.52 8.26 10.26
N LEU A 173 -15.67 9.57 10.04
CA LEU A 173 -16.98 10.23 10.01
C LEU A 173 -17.83 9.79 8.81
N LEU A 174 -17.22 9.68 7.64
CA LEU A 174 -17.91 9.23 6.43
C LEU A 174 -18.28 7.75 6.51
N TRP A 175 -17.40 6.92 7.05
CA TRP A 175 -17.63 5.48 7.19
C TRP A 175 -18.86 5.20 8.05
N LYS A 176 -18.99 5.89 9.18
CA LYS A 176 -20.17 5.80 10.05
C LYS A 176 -21.48 6.17 9.35
N LYS A 177 -21.45 7.06 8.35
CA LYS A 177 -22.64 7.48 7.59
C LYS A 177 -22.99 6.57 6.41
N LEU A 178 -22.04 5.78 5.92
CA LEU A 178 -22.22 4.91 4.75
C LEU A 178 -22.60 3.47 5.13
N VAL A 179 -22.28 3.05 6.36
CA VAL A 179 -22.49 1.68 6.85
C VAL A 179 -23.65 1.58 7.85
N LEU A 180 -24.13 2.72 8.37
CA LEU A 180 -25.41 2.86 9.12
C LEU A 180 -26.49 3.42 8.20
#